data_AF-A0A151Z622-F1
#
_entry.id   AF-A0A151Z622-F1
#
_cell.length_a   1.000
_cell.length_b   1.000
_cell.length_c   1.000
_cell.angle_alpha   90.00
_cell.angle_beta   90.00
_cell.angle_gamma   90.00
#
_symmetry.space_group_name_H-M   'P 1'
#
loop_
_entity.id
_entity.type
_entity.pdbx_description
1 polymer ?
#
loop_
_entity_poly.entity_id
_entity_poly.type
_entity_poly.pdbx_seq_one_letter_code
_entity_poly.pdbx_strand_id
1 'polypeptide(L)'
;MTQQQQDIQKNINKMLTGEIDGIKMTKLQMFHDLVLEKSLSEFPFEKFYECYSKLSHVNNSRAFLSYLYINVFQTLNERIKSDFQQICKERCISERLSELDQLIREQPILPQSTNRCPPQASIPPNEQTLSQVIELKLQEKERLSSIYQNLLADHNKLQKEIKELERQKTEVIDNVNNKIKSVSSIIETSRTLDS
;
A
#
# COMPACT_ATOMS: atom_id res chain seq x y z
N MET A 1 -21.07 9.18 16.98
CA MET A 1 -20.34 7.91 17.16
C MET A 1 -20.03 7.78 18.64
N THR A 2 -20.44 6.68 19.26
CA THR A 2 -20.25 6.42 20.70
C THR A 2 -18.79 6.08 20.99
N GLN A 3 -18.29 6.45 22.18
CA GLN A 3 -16.92 6.17 22.66
C GLN A 3 -16.51 4.70 22.42
N GLN A 4 -17.48 3.78 22.61
CA GLN A 4 -17.33 2.34 22.40
C GLN A 4 -17.03 1.94 20.95
N GLN A 5 -17.61 2.65 19.96
CA GLN A 5 -17.31 2.40 18.54
C GLN A 5 -15.92 2.91 18.17
N GLN A 6 -15.43 3.98 18.80
CA GLN A 6 -14.07 4.49 18.58
C GLN A 6 -13.02 3.53 19.15
N ASP A 7 -13.25 2.94 20.33
CA ASP A 7 -12.32 1.97 20.93
C ASP A 7 -12.26 0.65 20.14
N ILE A 8 -13.38 0.18 19.61
CA ILE A 8 -13.42 -0.99 18.73
C ILE A 8 -12.64 -0.72 17.44
N GLN A 9 -12.85 0.44 16.80
CA GLN A 9 -12.13 0.82 15.59
C GLN A 9 -10.62 0.93 15.85
N LYS A 10 -10.23 1.46 17.02
CA LYS A 10 -8.83 1.60 17.43
C LYS A 10 -8.17 0.25 17.68
N ASN A 11 -8.86 -0.69 18.33
CA ASN A 11 -8.36 -2.06 18.53
C ASN A 11 -8.28 -2.85 17.22
N ILE A 12 -9.24 -2.68 16.31
CA ILE A 12 -9.19 -3.28 14.97
C ILE A 12 -7.99 -2.74 14.19
N ASN A 13 -7.76 -1.42 14.24
CA ASN A 13 -6.59 -0.83 13.61
C ASN A 13 -5.29 -1.33 14.23
N LYS A 14 -5.21 -1.47 15.56
CA LYS A 14 -4.04 -2.06 16.24
C LYS A 14 -3.78 -3.52 15.87
N MET A 15 -4.85 -4.28 15.66
CA MET A 15 -4.79 -5.67 15.20
C MET A 15 -4.40 -5.78 13.71
N LEU A 16 -4.75 -4.76 12.90
CA LEU A 16 -4.34 -4.64 11.50
C LEU A 16 -2.89 -4.11 11.35
N THR A 17 -2.43 -3.23 12.25
CA THR A 17 -1.08 -2.65 12.24
C THR A 17 -0.05 -3.49 13.00
N GLY A 18 -0.43 -4.66 13.54
CA GLY A 18 0.48 -5.58 14.24
C GLY A 18 0.86 -5.20 15.67
N GLU A 19 0.18 -4.23 16.31
CA GLU A 19 0.40 -3.90 17.74
C GLU A 19 -0.20 -4.93 18.70
N ILE A 20 -1.12 -5.78 18.23
CA ILE A 20 -1.73 -6.88 18.98
C ILE A 20 -1.52 -8.16 18.17
N ASP A 21 -1.07 -9.24 18.81
CA ASP A 21 -0.89 -10.54 18.17
C ASP A 21 -2.15 -10.93 17.38
N GLY A 22 -2.01 -11.03 16.06
CA GLY A 22 -3.10 -11.41 15.17
C GLY A 22 -3.56 -12.86 15.41
N ILE A 23 -4.77 -13.21 14.92
CA ILE A 23 -5.38 -14.55 15.11
C ILE A 23 -4.42 -15.68 14.72
N LYS A 24 -3.65 -15.51 13.65
CA LYS A 24 -2.66 -16.50 13.21
C LYS A 24 -1.48 -16.65 14.16
N MET A 25 -1.00 -15.56 14.75
CA MET A 25 0.08 -15.61 15.74
C MET A 25 -0.38 -16.33 17.00
N THR A 26 -1.59 -16.04 17.48
CA THR A 26 -2.19 -16.78 18.61
C THR A 26 -2.31 -18.27 18.31
N LYS A 27 -2.78 -18.65 17.11
CA LYS A 27 -2.86 -20.06 16.71
C LYS A 27 -1.49 -20.72 16.65
N LEU A 28 -0.47 -20.00 16.18
CA LEU A 28 0.90 -20.51 16.13
C LEU A 28 1.45 -20.75 17.55
N GLN A 29 1.23 -19.82 18.47
CA GLN A 29 1.59 -19.97 19.89
C GLN A 29 0.87 -21.18 20.52
N MET A 30 -0.45 -21.29 20.31
CA MET A 30 -1.23 -22.42 20.81
C MET A 30 -0.73 -23.76 20.26
N PHE A 31 -0.41 -23.82 18.97
CA PHE A 31 0.12 -25.03 18.35
C PHE A 31 1.52 -25.38 18.87
N HIS A 32 2.38 -24.38 19.03
CA HIS A 32 3.70 -24.55 19.64
C HIS A 32 3.60 -25.12 21.06
N ASP A 33 2.74 -24.53 21.90
CA ASP A 33 2.52 -24.98 23.27
C ASP A 33 1.98 -26.42 23.30
N LEU A 34 1.03 -26.74 22.42
CA LEU A 34 0.48 -28.11 22.31
C LEU A 34 1.55 -29.14 21.91
N VAL A 35 2.40 -28.80 20.93
CA VAL A 35 3.49 -29.70 20.49
C VAL A 35 4.51 -29.88 21.59
N LEU A 36 4.86 -28.81 22.31
CA LEU A 36 5.83 -28.85 23.40
C LEU A 36 5.29 -29.70 24.56
N GLU A 37 4.06 -29.47 24.99
CA GLU A 37 3.41 -30.23 26.06
C GLU A 37 3.34 -31.71 25.70
N LYS A 38 2.89 -32.03 24.48
CA LYS A 38 2.81 -33.41 24.00
C LYS A 38 4.19 -34.07 23.96
N SER A 39 5.21 -33.38 23.44
CA SER A 39 6.57 -33.91 23.35
C SER A 39 7.17 -34.20 24.72
N LEU A 40 6.97 -33.32 25.71
CA LEU A 40 7.45 -33.54 27.08
C LEU A 40 6.66 -34.64 27.79
N SER A 41 5.36 -34.78 27.50
CA SER A 41 4.51 -35.83 28.09
C SER A 41 4.88 -37.26 27.66
N GLU A 42 5.54 -37.43 26.50
CA GLU A 42 6.00 -38.75 26.01
C GLU A 42 7.16 -39.34 26.84
N PHE A 43 7.80 -38.51 27.66
CA PHE A 43 8.91 -38.87 28.55
C PHE A 43 8.48 -38.79 30.02
N PRO A 44 7.58 -39.65 30.50
CA PRO A 44 7.18 -39.68 31.91
C PRO A 44 8.35 -40.05 32.82
N PHE A 45 8.22 -39.69 34.10
CA PHE A 45 9.25 -39.92 35.12
C PHE A 45 9.71 -41.38 35.19
N GLU A 46 8.82 -42.34 34.95
CA GLU A 46 9.11 -43.77 34.97
C GLU A 46 10.18 -44.14 33.94
N LYS A 47 10.04 -43.66 32.69
CA LYS A 47 11.04 -43.89 31.64
C LYS A 47 12.37 -43.20 31.97
N PHE A 48 12.30 -42.00 32.53
CA PHE A 48 13.49 -41.29 32.99
C PHE A 48 14.22 -42.09 34.08
N TYR A 49 13.50 -42.60 35.08
CA TYR A 49 14.05 -43.38 36.17
C TYR A 49 14.67 -44.70 35.71
N GLU A 50 14.05 -45.40 34.75
CA GLU A 50 14.58 -46.64 34.16
C GLU A 50 15.98 -46.46 33.55
N CYS A 51 16.23 -45.32 32.88
CA CYS A 51 17.54 -44.96 32.33
C CYS A 51 18.64 -44.85 33.40
N TYR A 52 18.26 -44.64 34.66
CA TYR A 52 19.17 -44.50 35.81
C TYR A 52 19.06 -45.67 36.79
N SER A 53 18.63 -46.85 36.33
CA SER A 53 18.46 -48.07 37.15
C SER A 53 19.67 -48.43 38.03
N LYS A 54 20.90 -48.10 37.60
CA LYS A 54 22.14 -48.32 38.38
C LYS A 54 22.23 -47.47 39.66
N LEU A 55 21.52 -46.35 39.73
CA LEU A 55 21.48 -45.47 40.90
C LEU A 55 20.45 -45.93 41.95
N SER A 56 19.65 -46.95 41.65
CA SER A 56 18.59 -47.45 42.54
C SER A 56 19.08 -47.96 43.90
N HIS A 57 20.35 -48.37 44.00
CA HIS A 57 20.96 -48.87 45.23
C HIS A 57 21.35 -47.77 46.24
N VAL A 58 21.27 -46.50 45.84
CA VAL A 58 21.57 -45.35 46.71
C VAL A 58 20.30 -44.94 47.45
N ASN A 59 20.35 -44.83 48.78
CA ASN A 59 19.26 -44.29 49.59
C ASN A 59 18.80 -42.94 49.03
N ASN A 60 17.49 -42.71 48.95
CA ASN A 60 16.86 -41.51 48.40
C ASN A 60 17.07 -41.22 46.89
N SER A 61 17.61 -42.16 46.11
CA SER A 61 17.83 -41.99 44.67
C SER A 61 16.57 -41.59 43.89
N ARG A 62 15.41 -42.20 44.21
CA ARG A 62 14.14 -41.87 43.56
C ARG A 62 13.68 -40.43 43.81
N ALA A 63 13.83 -39.93 45.03
CA ALA A 63 13.46 -38.56 45.38
C ALA A 63 14.39 -37.54 44.70
N PHE A 64 15.69 -37.82 44.69
CA PHE A 64 16.69 -37.02 43.99
C PHE A 64 16.46 -36.99 42.47
N LEU A 65 16.21 -38.14 41.85
CA LEU A 65 15.91 -38.23 40.42
C LEU A 65 14.59 -37.56 40.06
N SER A 66 13.57 -37.62 40.92
CA SER A 66 12.31 -36.90 40.73
C SER A 66 12.53 -35.39 40.77
N TYR A 67 13.31 -34.89 41.73
CA TYR A 67 13.72 -33.50 41.77
C TYR A 67 14.45 -33.08 40.49
N LEU A 68 15.45 -33.86 40.04
CA LEU A 68 16.16 -33.58 38.79
C LEU A 68 15.23 -33.57 37.58
N TYR A 69 14.35 -34.56 37.47
CA TYR A 69 13.37 -34.66 36.39
C TYR A 69 12.50 -33.40 36.31
N ILE A 70 11.89 -32.98 37.43
CA ILE A 70 11.04 -31.80 37.47
C ILE A 70 11.82 -30.55 37.02
N ASN A 71 13.01 -30.33 37.59
CA ASN A 71 13.81 -29.14 37.27
C ASN A 71 14.26 -29.12 35.81
N VAL A 72 14.79 -30.24 35.30
CA VAL A 72 15.28 -30.31 33.92
C VAL A 72 14.15 -30.07 32.92
N PHE A 73 13.01 -30.73 33.09
CA PHE A 73 11.87 -30.59 32.17
C PHE A 73 11.20 -29.22 32.28
N GLN A 74 11.11 -28.66 33.49
CA GLN A 74 10.59 -27.30 33.68
C GLN A 74 11.51 -26.26 33.04
N THR A 75 12.83 -26.31 33.31
CA THR A 75 13.80 -25.39 32.69
C THR A 75 13.83 -25.55 31.17
N LEU A 76 13.75 -26.78 30.66
CA LEU A 76 13.68 -27.03 29.22
C LEU A 76 12.43 -26.40 28.61
N ASN A 77 11.26 -26.59 29.23
CA ASN A 77 10.00 -26.00 28.78
C ASN A 77 10.07 -24.46 28.76
N GLU A 78 10.54 -23.85 29.85
CA GLU A 78 10.68 -22.39 29.95
C GLU A 78 11.65 -21.85 28.89
N ARG A 79 12.79 -22.53 28.68
CA ARG A 79 13.80 -22.11 27.71
C ARG A 79 13.30 -22.22 26.27
N ILE A 80 12.63 -23.33 25.91
CA ILE A 80 12.05 -23.48 24.57
C ILE A 80 11.01 -22.40 24.31
N LYS A 81 10.14 -22.09 25.28
CA LYS A 81 9.16 -21.01 25.15
C LYS A 81 9.82 -19.64 24.97
N SER A 82 10.86 -19.37 25.76
CA SER A 82 11.63 -18.13 25.64
C SER A 82 12.30 -18.00 24.27
N ASP A 83 12.97 -19.06 23.81
CA ASP A 83 13.65 -19.08 22.51
C ASP A 83 12.65 -18.92 21.35
N PHE A 84 11.48 -19.56 21.45
CA PHE A 84 10.40 -19.38 20.48
C PHE A 84 9.92 -17.93 20.43
N GLN A 85 9.66 -17.30 21.58
CA GLN A 85 9.26 -15.89 21.63
C GLN A 85 10.34 -14.97 21.04
N GLN A 86 11.60 -15.26 21.32
CA GLN A 86 12.73 -14.51 20.76
C GLN A 86 12.78 -14.64 19.24
N ILE A 87 12.65 -15.86 18.69
CA ILE A 87 12.61 -16.09 17.24
C ILE A 87 11.44 -15.32 16.60
N CYS A 88 10.26 -15.38 17.22
CA CYS A 88 9.08 -14.68 16.72
C CYS A 88 9.29 -13.17 16.68
N LYS A 89 9.98 -12.60 17.67
CA LYS A 89 10.32 -11.18 17.74
C LYS A 89 11.39 -10.80 16.72
N GLU A 90 12.49 -11.54 16.64
CA GLU A 90 13.61 -11.25 15.72
C GLU A 90 13.20 -11.33 14.25
N ARG A 91 12.29 -12.23 13.91
CA ARG A 91 11.80 -12.42 12.54
C ARG A 91 10.53 -11.62 12.24
N CYS A 92 10.05 -10.81 13.18
CA CYS A 92 8.80 -10.06 13.06
C CYS A 92 7.62 -10.95 12.60
N ILE A 93 7.51 -12.17 13.14
CA ILE A 93 6.53 -13.16 12.67
C ILE A 93 5.09 -12.65 12.82
N SER A 94 4.78 -11.96 13.92
CA SER A 94 3.44 -11.41 14.19
C SER A 94 3.01 -10.40 13.12
N GLU A 95 3.92 -9.51 12.72
CA GLU A 95 3.72 -8.54 11.65
C GLU A 95 3.50 -9.25 10.30
N ARG A 96 4.39 -10.20 9.94
CA ARG A 96 4.29 -10.96 8.68
C ARG A 96 3.01 -11.77 8.55
N LEU A 97 2.54 -12.37 9.65
CA LEU A 97 1.28 -13.12 9.66
C LEU A 97 0.07 -12.19 9.53
N SER A 98 0.16 -10.99 10.10
CA SER A 98 -0.87 -9.96 9.98
C SER A 98 -0.92 -9.39 8.56
N GLU A 99 0.23 -9.07 7.97
CA GLU A 99 0.37 -8.68 6.55
C GLU A 99 -0.22 -9.74 5.63
N LEU A 100 0.07 -11.02 5.88
CA LEU A 100 -0.49 -12.12 5.10
C LEU A 100 -2.02 -12.17 5.20
N ASP A 101 -2.60 -11.96 6.39
CA ASP A 101 -4.05 -11.89 6.56
C ASP A 101 -4.66 -10.71 5.82
N GLN A 102 -3.99 -9.56 5.83
CA GLN A 102 -4.40 -8.39 5.08
C GLN A 102 -4.39 -8.67 3.57
N LEU A 103 -3.30 -9.21 3.03
CA LEU A 103 -3.17 -9.56 1.62
C LEU A 103 -4.27 -10.55 1.17
N ILE A 104 -4.61 -11.54 1.99
CA ILE A 104 -5.70 -12.48 1.69
C ILE A 104 -7.06 -11.76 1.67
N ARG A 105 -7.29 -10.78 2.56
CA ARG A 105 -8.54 -10.00 2.59
C ARG A 105 -8.67 -9.03 1.41
N GLU A 106 -7.56 -8.45 0.97
CA GLU A 106 -7.48 -7.51 -0.14
C GLU A 106 -7.61 -8.20 -1.50
N GLN A 107 -7.42 -9.52 -1.58
CA GLN A 107 -7.61 -10.25 -2.84
C GLN A 107 -9.04 -10.08 -3.38
N PRO A 108 -9.18 -9.67 -4.66
CA PRO A 108 -10.47 -9.44 -5.28
C PRO A 108 -11.25 -10.76 -5.38
N ILE A 109 -12.56 -10.68 -5.21
CA ILE A 109 -13.47 -11.81 -5.41
C ILE A 109 -13.68 -11.98 -6.91
N LEU A 110 -13.54 -13.21 -7.42
CA LEU A 110 -13.69 -13.48 -8.84
C LEU A 110 -15.15 -13.24 -9.28
N PRO A 111 -15.39 -12.62 -10.45
CA PRO A 111 -16.74 -12.50 -10.99
C PRO A 111 -17.34 -13.90 -11.14
N GLN A 112 -18.54 -14.12 -10.59
CA GLN A 112 -19.28 -15.40 -10.60
C GLN A 112 -18.80 -16.49 -9.63
N SER A 113 -17.94 -16.19 -8.66
CA SER A 113 -17.62 -17.15 -7.59
C SER A 113 -17.54 -16.46 -6.22
N THR A 114 -17.74 -17.22 -5.14
CA THR A 114 -17.42 -16.79 -3.77
C THR A 114 -15.92 -16.87 -3.45
N ASN A 115 -15.12 -17.43 -4.37
CA ASN A 115 -13.70 -17.62 -4.20
C ASN A 115 -12.93 -16.34 -4.57
N ARG A 116 -11.87 -16.09 -3.80
CA ARG A 116 -10.92 -15.00 -4.05
C ARG A 116 -9.99 -15.37 -5.19
N CYS A 117 -9.52 -14.37 -5.92
CA CYS A 117 -8.50 -14.53 -6.94
C CYS A 117 -7.24 -15.12 -6.29
N PRO A 118 -6.74 -16.28 -6.73
CA PRO A 118 -5.55 -16.87 -6.15
C PRO A 118 -4.36 -15.92 -6.36
N PRO A 119 -3.41 -15.86 -5.41
CA PRO A 119 -2.19 -15.10 -5.61
C PRO A 119 -1.49 -15.63 -6.85
N GLN A 120 -1.22 -14.75 -7.83
CA GLN A 120 -0.59 -15.16 -9.07
C GLN A 120 0.83 -15.66 -8.78
N ALA A 121 1.11 -16.90 -9.19
CA ALA A 121 2.44 -17.48 -9.12
C ALA A 121 3.33 -16.76 -10.15
N SER A 122 4.36 -16.07 -9.64
CA SER A 122 5.47 -15.50 -10.42
C SER A 122 5.04 -14.70 -11.66
N ILE A 123 4.61 -13.45 -11.45
CA ILE A 123 4.48 -12.49 -12.55
C ILE A 123 5.88 -12.25 -13.14
N PRO A 124 6.08 -12.36 -14.46
CA PRO A 124 7.35 -12.06 -15.11
C PRO A 124 7.84 -10.65 -14.73
N PRO A 125 9.15 -10.41 -14.53
CA PRO A 125 9.68 -9.09 -14.15
C PRO A 125 9.23 -7.95 -15.08
N ASN A 126 9.09 -8.26 -16.38
CA ASN A 126 8.61 -7.33 -17.38
C ASN A 126 7.16 -6.89 -17.13
N GLU A 127 6.28 -7.81 -16.73
CA GLU A 127 4.88 -7.52 -16.44
C GLU A 127 4.70 -6.77 -15.11
N GLN A 128 5.54 -7.06 -14.11
CA GLN A 128 5.58 -6.28 -12.87
C GLN A 128 5.96 -4.82 -13.14
N THR A 129 7.03 -4.62 -13.91
CA THR A 129 7.49 -3.28 -14.30
C THR A 129 6.42 -2.56 -15.11
N LEU A 130 5.80 -3.26 -16.07
CA LEU A 130 4.75 -2.70 -16.90
C LEU A 130 3.54 -2.27 -16.05
N SER A 131 3.11 -3.09 -15.10
CA SER A 131 1.95 -2.81 -14.24
C SER A 131 2.17 -1.55 -13.40
N GLN A 132 3.37 -1.36 -12.86
CA GLN A 132 3.74 -0.15 -12.12
C GLN A 132 3.86 1.09 -13.02
N VAL A 133 4.38 0.92 -14.24
CA VAL A 133 4.64 2.03 -15.16
C VAL A 133 3.36 2.49 -15.87
N ILE A 134 2.42 1.60 -16.15
CA ILE A 134 1.17 1.92 -16.87
C ILE A 134 0.38 3.01 -16.15
N GLU A 135 0.21 2.91 -14.84
CA GLU A 135 -0.56 3.89 -14.07
C GLU A 135 0.08 5.28 -14.15
N LEU A 136 1.41 5.36 -13.97
CA LEU A 136 2.18 6.60 -14.09
C LEU A 136 2.10 7.18 -15.52
N LYS A 137 2.16 6.33 -16.55
CA LYS A 137 2.05 6.77 -17.94
C LYS A 137 0.64 7.24 -18.30
N LEU A 138 -0.40 6.65 -17.71
CA LEU A 138 -1.79 7.12 -17.87
C LEU A 138 -1.98 8.50 -17.24
N GLN A 139 -1.48 8.70 -16.02
CA GLN A 139 -1.52 10.01 -15.35
C GLN A 139 -0.78 11.07 -16.17
N GLU A 140 0.41 10.75 -16.67
CA GLU A 140 1.19 11.69 -17.49
C GLU A 140 0.52 12.00 -18.83
N LYS A 141 -0.10 11.00 -19.47
CA LYS A 141 -0.90 11.20 -20.69
C LYS A 141 -2.06 12.15 -20.43
N GLU A 142 -2.77 11.99 -19.32
CA GLU A 142 -3.89 12.86 -18.95
C GLU A 142 -3.42 14.29 -18.70
N ARG A 143 -2.32 14.46 -17.97
CA ARG A 143 -1.67 15.76 -17.74
C ARG A 143 -1.30 16.46 -19.04
N LEU A 144 -0.61 15.75 -19.95
CA LEU A 144 -0.21 16.29 -21.26
C LEU A 144 -1.41 16.62 -22.14
N SER A 145 -2.45 15.79 -22.11
CA SER A 145 -3.69 16.05 -22.84
C SER A 145 -4.37 17.32 -22.35
N SER A 146 -4.41 17.55 -21.03
CA SER A 146 -4.95 18.79 -20.45
C SER A 146 -4.15 20.03 -20.89
N ILE A 147 -2.82 19.96 -20.85
CA ILE A 147 -1.95 21.05 -21.33
C ILE A 147 -2.20 21.34 -22.81
N TYR A 148 -2.28 20.30 -23.64
CA TYR A 148 -2.55 20.45 -25.06
C TYR A 148 -3.89 21.14 -25.33
N GLN A 149 -4.95 20.74 -24.63
CA GLN A 149 -6.28 21.35 -24.78
C GLN A 149 -6.27 22.84 -24.37
N ASN A 150 -5.58 23.19 -23.29
CA ASN A 150 -5.44 24.59 -22.88
C ASN A 150 -4.69 25.41 -23.93
N LEU A 151 -3.57 24.88 -24.46
CA LEU A 151 -2.79 25.55 -25.49
C LEU A 151 -3.58 25.75 -26.79
N LEU A 152 -4.39 24.75 -27.16
CA LEU A 152 -5.29 24.82 -28.32
C LEU A 152 -6.36 25.90 -28.12
N ALA A 153 -6.94 26.00 -26.92
CA ALA A 153 -7.92 27.03 -26.59
C ALA A 153 -7.30 28.44 -26.67
N ASP A 154 -6.10 28.62 -26.13
CA ASP A 154 -5.36 29.88 -26.19
C ASP A 154 -5.00 30.27 -27.63
N HIS A 155 -4.50 29.30 -28.42
CA HIS A 155 -4.21 29.52 -29.84
C HIS A 155 -5.47 29.97 -30.59
N ASN A 156 -6.59 29.30 -30.37
CA ASN A 156 -7.86 29.66 -31.01
C ASN A 156 -8.36 31.05 -30.59
N LYS A 157 -8.11 31.45 -29.33
CA LYS A 157 -8.44 32.79 -28.83
C LYS A 157 -7.57 33.86 -29.49
N LEU A 158 -6.25 33.66 -29.50
CA LEU A 158 -5.30 34.59 -30.13
C LEU A 158 -5.56 34.71 -31.64
N GLN A 159 -5.89 33.62 -32.32
CA GLN A 159 -6.20 33.66 -33.74
C GLN A 159 -7.48 34.45 -34.04
N LYS A 160 -8.47 34.45 -33.14
CA LYS A 160 -9.65 35.31 -33.25
C LYS A 160 -9.31 36.79 -33.02
N GLU A 161 -8.48 37.09 -32.02
CA GLU A 161 -8.01 38.46 -31.76
C GLU A 161 -7.21 39.02 -32.94
N ILE A 162 -6.32 38.24 -33.54
CA ILE A 162 -5.56 38.63 -34.74
C ILE A 162 -6.51 38.98 -35.89
N LYS A 163 -7.50 38.12 -36.19
CA LYS A 163 -8.47 38.38 -37.26
C LYS A 163 -9.29 39.65 -37.02
N GLU A 164 -9.68 39.91 -35.78
CA GLU A 164 -10.43 41.11 -35.44
C GLU A 164 -9.55 42.37 -35.58
N LEU A 165 -8.30 42.32 -35.14
CA LEU A 165 -7.34 43.42 -35.33
C LEU A 165 -7.03 43.67 -36.81
N GLU A 166 -6.92 42.63 -37.63
CA GLU A 166 -6.77 42.77 -39.09
C GLU A 166 -7.99 43.44 -39.73
N ARG A 167 -9.20 43.08 -39.28
CA ARG A 167 -10.45 43.73 -39.71
C ARG A 167 -10.46 45.21 -39.36
N GLN A 168 -10.16 45.54 -38.10
CA GLN A 168 -10.09 46.93 -37.62
C GLN A 168 -9.02 47.75 -38.36
N LYS A 169 -7.84 47.17 -38.59
CA LYS A 169 -6.78 47.79 -39.39
C LYS A 169 -7.28 48.16 -40.79
N THR A 170 -7.98 47.24 -41.45
CA THR A 170 -8.51 47.46 -42.80
C THR A 170 -9.55 48.58 -42.80
N GLU A 171 -10.46 48.57 -41.83
CA GLU A 171 -11.49 49.61 -41.66
C GLU A 171 -10.89 51.01 -41.43
N VAL A 172 -9.83 51.10 -40.62
CA VAL A 172 -9.11 52.36 -40.40
C VAL A 172 -8.40 52.83 -41.66
N ILE A 173 -7.73 51.93 -42.39
CA ILE A 173 -7.07 52.26 -43.66
C ILE A 173 -8.09 52.82 -44.67
N ASP A 174 -9.25 52.17 -44.81
CA ASP A 174 -10.31 52.62 -45.71
C ASP A 174 -10.87 53.98 -45.30
N ASN A 175 -11.10 54.21 -44.00
CA ASN A 175 -11.56 55.50 -43.49
C ASN A 175 -10.53 56.62 -43.75
N VAL A 176 -9.24 56.36 -43.51
CA VAL A 176 -8.16 57.31 -43.80
C VAL A 176 -8.10 57.61 -45.29
N ASN A 177 -8.15 56.60 -46.15
CA ASN A 177 -8.15 56.77 -47.61
C ASN A 177 -9.37 57.59 -48.08
N ASN A 178 -10.55 57.36 -47.50
CA ASN A 178 -11.75 58.14 -47.80
C ASN A 178 -11.59 59.60 -47.37
N LYS A 179 -11.04 59.86 -46.18
CA LYS A 179 -10.75 61.23 -45.73
C LYS A 179 -9.71 61.93 -46.61
N ILE A 180 -8.65 61.24 -47.04
CA ILE A 180 -7.64 61.77 -47.97
C ILE A 180 -8.31 62.15 -49.29
N LYS A 181 -9.19 61.30 -49.84
CA LYS A 181 -9.95 61.62 -51.06
C LYS A 181 -10.83 62.85 -50.87
N SER A 182 -11.58 62.94 -49.77
CA SER A 182 -12.42 64.10 -49.48
C SER A 182 -11.60 65.39 -49.35
N VAL A 183 -10.47 65.36 -48.63
CA VAL A 183 -9.56 66.52 -48.53
C VAL A 183 -9.00 66.89 -49.90
N SER A 184 -8.59 65.92 -50.70
CA SER A 184 -8.09 66.15 -52.07
C SER A 184 -9.14 66.84 -52.93
N SER A 185 -10.40 66.39 -52.86
CA SER A 185 -11.50 67.04 -53.59
C SER A 185 -11.79 68.47 -53.09
N ILE A 186 -11.68 68.72 -51.78
CA ILE A 186 -11.85 70.08 -51.23
C ILE A 186 -10.74 71.00 -51.75
N ILE A 187 -9.48 70.54 -51.74
CA ILE A 187 -8.34 71.30 -52.27
C ILE A 187 -8.53 71.61 -53.75
N GLU A 188 -8.94 70.64 -54.56
CA GLU A 188 -9.24 70.85 -55.99
C GLU A 188 -10.34 71.90 -56.17
N THR A 189 -11.42 71.82 -55.37
CA THR A 189 -12.54 72.78 -55.42
C THR A 189 -12.10 74.19 -54.99
N SER A 190 -11.30 74.32 -53.93
CA SER A 190 -10.73 75.59 -53.50
C SER A 190 -9.83 76.20 -54.57
N ARG A 191 -9.02 75.38 -55.26
CA ARG A 191 -8.13 75.85 -56.33
C ARG A 191 -8.90 76.37 -57.55
N THR A 192 -10.08 75.81 -57.82
CA THR A 192 -10.98 76.31 -58.88
C THR A 192 -11.74 77.57 -58.52
N LEU A 193 -11.89 77.89 -57.22
CA LEU A 193 -12.55 79.12 -56.76
C LEU A 193 -11.59 80.33 -56.71
N ASP A 194 -10.28 80.08 -56.59
CA ASP A 194 -9.23 81.11 -56.57
C ASP A 194 -8.65 81.43 -57.97
N SER A 195 -9.10 80.78 -59.05
CA SER A 195 -8.72 81.06 -60.45
C SER A 195 -9.85 81.76 -61.21
#